data_AF-A0A381PW98-F1
#
_entry.id   AF-A0A381PW98-F1
#
_cell.length_a   1.000
_cell.length_b   1.000
_cell.length_c   1.000
_cell.angle_alpha   90.00
_cell.angle_beta   90.00
_cell.angle_gamma   90.00
#
_symmetry.space_group_name_H-M   'P 1'
#
loop_
_entity.id
_entity.type
_entity.pdbx_description
1 polymer ?
#
loop_
_entity_poly.entity_id
_entity_poly.type
_entity_poly.pdbx_seq_one_letter_code
_entity_poly.pdbx_strand_id
1 'polypeptide(L)'
;MGNINDAGVVELFEFIAKDWSTPEHNNYGEKVLRRGLIVFDELCIQKFGLKLLDCSESQVKVLFDEISYEDKSLKDQKESVKLFATYRGMVVTGYFTSEIGIKDLGYKGNTPNVWDGVPSEVLEQYIGIVSYDKEWIDKCVDQSKRGDIAKWDDEGNLLT
;
A
#
# COMPACT_ATOMS: atom_id res chain seq x y z
N MET A 1 2.80 2.09 16.35
CA MET A 1 3.12 2.92 15.17
C MET A 1 4.57 2.67 14.82
N GLY A 2 4.85 2.24 13.59
CA GLY A 2 6.22 2.17 13.07
C GLY A 2 6.58 3.46 12.36
N ASN A 3 7.86 3.69 12.12
CA ASN A 3 8.33 4.87 11.39
C ASN A 3 8.58 4.56 9.90
N ILE A 4 8.96 5.58 9.12
CA ILE A 4 9.22 5.47 7.66
C ILE A 4 10.32 4.44 7.33
N ASN A 5 11.36 4.33 8.16
CA ASN A 5 12.44 3.37 7.95
C ASN A 5 11.95 1.95 8.24
N ASP A 6 11.21 1.74 9.33
CA ASP A 6 10.66 0.43 9.66
C ASP A 6 9.72 -0.09 8.56
N ALA A 7 9.04 0.82 7.86
CA ALA A 7 8.14 0.51 6.75
C ALA A 7 8.86 0.19 5.42
N GLY A 8 10.19 0.25 5.37
CA GLY A 8 10.98 -0.08 4.17
C GLY A 8 10.88 0.96 3.04
N VAL A 9 10.47 2.19 3.36
CA VAL A 9 10.19 3.22 2.34
C VAL A 9 11.48 3.70 1.69
N VAL A 10 12.57 3.80 2.44
CA VAL A 10 13.87 4.28 1.92
C VAL A 10 14.42 3.28 0.91
N GLU A 11 14.33 1.99 1.22
CA GLU A 11 14.73 0.86 0.37
C GLU A 11 13.89 0.82 -0.91
N LEU A 12 12.57 1.06 -0.80
CA LEU A 12 11.69 1.20 -1.95
C LEU A 12 12.13 2.35 -2.85
N PHE A 13 12.46 3.51 -2.29
CA PHE A 13 12.96 4.67 -3.03
C PHE A 13 14.28 4.36 -3.73
N GLU A 14 15.22 3.69 -3.05
CA GLU A 14 16.49 3.29 -3.61
C GLU A 14 16.31 2.33 -4.78
N PHE A 15 15.50 1.29 -4.62
CA PHE A 15 15.18 0.32 -5.66
C PHE A 15 14.52 0.99 -6.86
N ILE A 16 13.55 1.89 -6.64
CA ILE A 16 12.90 2.62 -7.75
C ILE A 16 13.87 3.56 -8.46
N ALA A 17 14.77 4.21 -7.72
CA ALA A 17 15.76 5.09 -8.31
C ALA A 17 16.80 4.31 -9.14
N LYS A 18 17.26 3.16 -8.66
CA LYS A 18 18.38 2.41 -9.25
C LYS A 18 17.95 1.36 -10.28
N ASP A 19 16.96 0.56 -9.96
CA ASP A 19 16.73 -0.75 -10.60
C ASP A 19 15.34 -0.87 -11.25
N TRP A 20 14.38 -0.01 -10.90
CA TRP A 20 13.03 -0.09 -11.48
C TRP A 20 12.98 0.43 -12.92
N SER A 21 12.97 -0.51 -13.87
CA SER A 21 12.80 -0.25 -15.29
C SER A 21 11.73 -1.17 -15.90
N THR A 22 10.47 -0.88 -15.64
CA THR A 22 9.40 -1.36 -16.55
C THR A 22 9.35 -0.48 -17.80
N PRO A 23 8.91 -0.96 -18.97
CA PRO A 23 8.80 -0.15 -20.19
C PRO A 23 8.07 1.19 -20.00
N GLU A 24 7.01 1.20 -19.19
CA GLU A 24 6.19 2.37 -18.85
C GLU A 24 6.90 3.34 -17.88
N HIS A 25 7.81 2.82 -17.06
CA HIS A 25 8.58 3.57 -16.06
C HIS A 25 10.06 3.69 -16.45
N ASN A 26 10.41 3.43 -17.72
CA ASN A 26 11.78 3.57 -18.19
C ASN A 26 12.23 5.01 -17.96
N ASN A 27 13.35 5.14 -17.24
CA ASN A 27 13.93 6.41 -16.79
C ASN A 27 13.14 7.14 -15.69
N TYR A 28 12.17 6.53 -15.00
CA TYR A 28 11.46 7.18 -13.89
C TYR A 28 12.42 7.55 -12.74
N GLY A 29 13.29 6.61 -12.36
CA GLY A 29 14.34 6.87 -11.37
C GLY A 29 15.28 8.02 -11.75
N GLU A 30 15.57 8.20 -13.04
CA GLU A 30 16.41 9.30 -13.54
C GLU A 30 15.64 10.62 -13.65
N LYS A 31 14.53 10.63 -14.40
CA LYS A 31 13.76 11.82 -14.78
C LYS A 31 12.94 12.41 -13.65
N VAL A 32 12.65 11.63 -12.61
CA VAL A 32 11.80 12.06 -11.49
C VAL A 32 12.60 12.07 -10.19
N LEU A 33 13.14 10.93 -9.76
CA LEU A 33 13.78 10.86 -8.44
C LEU A 33 15.13 11.58 -8.42
N ARG A 34 16.08 11.18 -9.27
CA ARG A 34 17.37 11.88 -9.34
C ARG A 34 17.20 13.34 -9.75
N ARG A 35 16.30 13.65 -10.69
CA ARG A 35 15.96 15.02 -11.06
C ARG A 35 15.41 15.83 -9.88
N GLY A 36 14.54 15.24 -9.07
CA GLY A 36 14.02 15.82 -7.83
C GLY A 36 15.14 16.28 -6.91
N LEU A 37 16.10 15.39 -6.62
CA LEU A 37 17.24 15.73 -5.77
C LEU A 37 18.06 16.90 -6.33
N ILE A 38 18.33 16.92 -7.63
CA ILE A 38 19.05 18.04 -8.28
C ILE A 38 18.29 19.35 -8.10
N VAL A 39 16.98 19.36 -8.39
CA VAL A 39 16.14 20.57 -8.30
C VAL A 39 16.04 21.05 -6.84
N PHE A 40 15.92 20.14 -5.88
CA PHE A 40 15.88 20.51 -4.45
C PHE A 40 17.22 21.07 -3.97
N ASP A 41 18.34 20.53 -4.46
CA ASP A 41 19.69 21.04 -4.17
C ASP A 41 19.87 22.46 -4.75
N GLU A 42 19.47 22.67 -6.01
CA GLU A 42 19.50 23.99 -6.66
C GLU A 42 18.68 25.02 -5.88
N LEU A 43 17.50 24.65 -5.39
CA LEU A 43 16.65 25.52 -4.58
C LEU A 43 17.28 25.84 -3.22
N CYS A 44 17.92 24.87 -2.55
CA CYS A 44 18.65 25.10 -1.31
C CYS A 44 19.82 26.06 -1.54
N ILE A 45 20.57 25.87 -2.63
CA ILE A 45 21.70 26.73 -2.98
C ILE A 45 21.22 28.15 -3.27
N GLN A 46 20.13 28.31 -4.04
CA GLN A 46 19.58 29.63 -4.36
C GLN A 46 19.09 30.38 -3.11
N LYS A 47 18.52 29.66 -2.14
CA LYS A 47 17.89 30.28 -0.97
C LYS A 47 18.83 30.47 0.21
N PHE A 48 19.74 29.52 0.43
CA PHE A 48 20.59 29.44 1.62
C PHE A 48 22.09 29.42 1.31
N GLY A 49 22.48 29.26 0.03
CA GLY A 49 23.88 29.10 -0.37
C GLY A 49 24.48 27.75 0.02
N LEU A 50 23.66 26.78 0.41
CA LEU A 50 24.06 25.46 0.90
C LEU A 50 23.40 24.36 0.07
N LYS A 51 24.07 23.21 -0.05
CA LYS A 51 23.44 22.00 -0.58
C LYS A 51 22.39 21.48 0.41
N LEU A 52 21.44 20.70 -0.09
CA LEU A 52 20.34 20.13 0.68
C LEU A 52 20.83 19.34 1.91
N LEU A 53 21.89 18.55 1.75
CA LEU A 53 22.47 17.75 2.86
C LEU A 53 23.17 18.60 3.93
N ASP A 54 23.57 19.83 3.58
CA ASP A 54 24.23 20.77 4.49
C ASP A 54 23.21 21.74 5.13
N CYS A 55 21.96 21.73 4.68
CA CYS A 55 20.88 22.53 5.28
C CYS A 55 20.46 21.94 6.63
N SER A 56 20.18 22.82 7.59
CA SER A 56 19.50 22.43 8.83
C SER A 56 18.06 21.97 8.56
N GLU A 57 17.51 21.15 9.45
CA GLU A 57 16.12 20.68 9.36
C GLU A 57 15.12 21.85 9.23
N SER A 58 15.37 22.95 9.93
CA SER A 58 14.54 24.16 9.84
C SER A 58 14.56 24.81 8.44
N GLN A 59 15.73 24.86 7.79
CA GLN A 59 15.88 25.39 6.43
C GLN A 59 15.21 24.49 5.40
N VAL A 60 15.40 23.17 5.54
CA VAL A 60 14.73 22.15 4.73
C VAL A 60 13.21 22.35 4.84
N LYS A 61 12.67 22.39 6.06
CA LYS A 61 11.23 22.58 6.27
C LYS A 61 10.70 23.84 5.62
N VAL A 62 11.38 24.98 5.81
CA VAL A 62 10.98 26.26 5.19
C VAL A 62 10.94 26.17 3.66
N LEU A 63 11.92 25.52 3.04
CA LEU A 63 11.93 25.37 1.58
C LEU A 63 10.83 24.42 1.10
N PHE A 64 10.68 23.26 1.73
CA PHE A 64 9.72 22.25 1.32
C PHE A 64 8.27 22.68 1.59
N ASP A 65 8.01 23.48 2.62
CA ASP A 65 6.71 24.09 2.87
C ASP A 65 6.28 25.00 1.69
N GLU A 66 7.20 25.74 1.06
CA GLU A 66 6.89 26.61 -0.09
C GLU A 66 6.52 25.84 -1.36
N ILE A 67 7.04 24.61 -1.53
CA ILE A 67 6.77 23.77 -2.70
C ILE A 67 5.74 22.66 -2.41
N SER A 68 5.12 22.69 -1.23
CA SER A 68 4.22 21.64 -0.75
C SER A 68 2.81 21.68 -1.36
N TYR A 69 2.42 22.79 -1.99
CA TYR A 69 1.08 22.94 -2.55
C TYR A 69 1.06 22.75 -4.08
N GLU A 70 0.59 21.59 -4.52
CA GLU A 70 0.32 21.29 -5.92
C GLU A 70 -1.07 21.82 -6.30
N ASP A 71 -1.16 22.56 -7.42
CA ASP A 71 -2.41 23.06 -7.95
C ASP A 71 -2.57 22.47 -9.34
N LYS A 72 -3.36 21.39 -9.40
CA LYS A 72 -3.57 20.59 -10.60
C LYS A 72 -4.36 21.34 -11.68
N SER A 73 -4.93 22.50 -11.38
CA SER A 73 -5.60 23.35 -12.38
C SER A 73 -4.61 24.20 -13.20
N LEU A 74 -3.40 24.42 -12.68
CA LEU A 74 -2.37 25.21 -13.36
C LEU A 74 -1.65 24.37 -14.42
N LYS A 75 -1.70 24.83 -15.68
CA LYS A 75 -0.91 24.22 -16.77
C LYS A 75 0.60 24.34 -16.53
N ASP A 76 1.04 25.50 -16.06
CA ASP A 76 2.47 25.85 -15.87
C ASP A 76 2.88 25.91 -14.39
N GLN A 77 2.55 24.86 -13.63
CA GLN A 77 3.08 24.73 -12.27
C GLN A 77 4.59 24.42 -12.28
N LYS A 78 5.31 25.04 -11.33
CA LYS A 78 6.76 24.88 -11.12
C LYS A 78 7.15 23.40 -11.03
N GLU A 79 8.26 23.05 -11.69
CA GLU A 79 8.82 21.69 -11.69
C GLU A 79 9.06 21.17 -10.27
N SER A 80 9.62 21.99 -9.39
CA SER A 80 9.89 21.64 -7.98
C SER A 80 8.66 21.20 -7.21
N VAL A 81 7.51 21.84 -7.45
CA VAL A 81 6.24 21.50 -6.80
C VAL A 81 5.75 20.14 -7.27
N LYS A 82 5.79 19.87 -8.58
CA LYS A 82 5.39 18.58 -9.17
C LYS A 82 6.28 17.44 -8.66
N LEU A 83 7.59 17.66 -8.64
CA LEU A 83 8.56 16.69 -8.14
C LEU A 83 8.34 16.42 -6.65
N PHE A 84 8.15 17.46 -5.82
CA PHE A 84 7.92 17.25 -4.40
C PHE A 84 6.56 16.59 -4.09
N ALA A 85 5.51 16.92 -4.85
CA ALA A 85 4.23 16.22 -4.77
C ALA A 85 4.41 14.71 -5.05
N THR A 86 5.21 14.37 -6.05
CA THR A 86 5.55 12.97 -6.38
C THR A 86 6.29 12.28 -5.23
N TYR A 87 7.30 12.93 -4.65
CA TYR A 87 8.03 12.41 -3.49
C TYR A 87 7.09 12.12 -2.30
N ARG A 88 6.21 13.05 -1.95
CA ARG A 88 5.22 12.83 -0.89
C ARG A 88 4.28 11.68 -1.21
N GLY A 89 3.80 11.60 -2.45
CA GLY A 89 2.94 10.51 -2.90
C GLY A 89 3.62 9.14 -2.78
N MET A 90 4.91 9.06 -3.09
CA MET A 90 5.70 7.83 -2.94
C MET A 90 5.94 7.47 -1.47
N VAL A 91 6.22 8.43 -0.60
CA VAL A 91 6.36 8.17 0.86
C VAL A 91 5.06 7.64 1.42
N VAL A 92 3.93 8.26 1.09
CA VAL A 92 2.59 7.82 1.52
C VAL A 92 2.28 6.42 0.97
N THR A 93 2.53 6.20 -0.31
CA THR A 93 2.33 4.89 -0.94
C THR A 93 3.18 3.83 -0.25
N GLY A 94 4.49 4.04 -0.16
CA GLY A 94 5.42 3.07 0.45
C GLY A 94 5.06 2.76 1.90
N TYR A 95 4.69 3.77 2.69
CA TYR A 95 4.28 3.53 4.07
C TYR A 95 2.98 2.72 4.12
N PHE A 96 1.92 3.15 3.45
CA PHE A 96 0.60 2.52 3.56
C PHE A 96 0.40 1.23 2.77
N THR A 97 1.35 0.86 1.90
CA THR A 97 1.40 -0.48 1.30
C THR A 97 2.32 -1.45 2.07
N SER A 98 3.08 -0.96 3.06
CA SER A 98 3.88 -1.82 3.95
C SER A 98 3.01 -2.56 4.96
N GLU A 99 3.54 -3.65 5.53
CA GLU A 99 2.87 -4.37 6.63
C GLU A 99 2.55 -3.45 7.81
N ILE A 100 3.48 -2.52 8.14
CA ILE A 100 3.31 -1.57 9.23
C ILE A 100 2.18 -0.59 8.93
N GLY A 101 2.17 0.01 7.74
CA GLY A 101 1.13 0.98 7.37
C GLY A 101 -0.24 0.35 7.21
N ILE A 102 -0.34 -0.88 6.69
CA ILE A 102 -1.60 -1.63 6.64
C ILE A 102 -2.17 -1.86 8.05
N LYS A 103 -1.31 -2.26 9.01
CA LYS A 103 -1.70 -2.39 10.41
C LYS A 103 -2.15 -1.05 11.01
N ASP A 104 -1.45 0.03 10.69
CA ASP A 104 -1.74 1.40 11.17
C ASP A 104 -3.08 1.94 10.64
N LEU A 105 -3.42 1.61 9.38
CA LEU A 105 -4.74 1.89 8.81
C LEU A 105 -5.88 1.12 9.49
N GLY A 106 -5.56 0.08 10.26
CA GLY A 106 -6.54 -0.87 10.76
C GLY A 106 -7.20 -1.67 9.63
N TYR A 107 -6.56 -1.73 8.46
CA TYR A 107 -7.11 -2.44 7.31
C TYR A 107 -7.03 -3.95 7.57
N LYS A 108 -8.20 -4.59 7.68
CA LYS A 108 -8.32 -6.04 7.93
C LYS A 108 -8.42 -6.87 6.65
N GLY A 109 -8.58 -6.22 5.50
CA GLY A 109 -8.83 -6.88 4.21
C GLY A 109 -10.12 -7.71 4.20
N ASN A 110 -10.22 -8.61 3.22
CA ASN A 110 -11.25 -9.65 3.19
C ASN A 110 -10.85 -10.76 4.16
N THR A 111 -11.20 -10.59 5.44
CA THR A 111 -11.17 -11.70 6.38
C THR A 111 -12.37 -12.60 6.06
N PRO A 112 -12.20 -13.93 5.93
CA PRO A 112 -13.32 -14.85 5.71
C PRO A 112 -14.40 -14.63 6.78
N ASN A 113 -15.58 -14.17 6.36
CA ASN A 113 -16.73 -14.17 7.24
C ASN A 113 -17.26 -15.60 7.38
N VAL A 114 -17.82 -15.90 8.54
CA VAL A 114 -18.59 -17.14 8.71
C VAL A 114 -19.97 -16.85 8.11
N TRP A 115 -20.32 -17.54 7.04
CA TRP A 115 -21.68 -17.55 6.51
C TRP A 115 -22.34 -18.84 6.98
N ASP A 116 -23.27 -18.72 7.92
CA ASP A 116 -23.99 -19.86 8.52
C ASP A 116 -25.19 -20.34 7.67
N GLY A 117 -25.19 -19.99 6.38
CA GLY A 117 -26.27 -20.32 5.45
C GLY A 117 -27.34 -19.22 5.36
N VAL A 118 -28.38 -19.52 4.59
CA VAL A 118 -29.55 -18.62 4.45
C VAL A 118 -30.24 -18.49 5.82
N PRO A 119 -30.61 -17.27 6.27
CA PRO A 119 -31.31 -17.07 7.53
C PRO A 119 -32.58 -17.94 7.63
N SER A 120 -32.86 -18.46 8.83
CA SER A 120 -33.97 -19.38 9.08
C SER A 120 -35.33 -18.80 8.66
N GLU A 121 -35.54 -17.51 8.94
CA GLU A 121 -36.76 -16.76 8.56
C GLU A 121 -36.99 -16.69 7.04
N VAL A 122 -35.91 -16.73 6.25
CA VAL A 122 -35.99 -16.76 4.78
C VAL A 122 -36.25 -18.19 4.32
N LEU A 123 -35.57 -19.19 4.90
CA LEU A 123 -35.81 -20.60 4.60
C LEU A 123 -37.25 -21.03 4.89
N GLU A 124 -37.87 -20.48 5.94
CA GLU A 124 -39.26 -20.75 6.28
C GLU A 124 -40.24 -20.45 5.14
N GLN A 125 -39.94 -19.43 4.32
CA GLN A 125 -40.75 -19.05 3.16
C GLN A 125 -40.69 -20.09 2.02
N TYR A 126 -39.72 -21.01 2.05
CA TYR A 126 -39.47 -22.02 1.03
C TYR A 126 -39.56 -23.46 1.57
N ILE A 127 -40.16 -23.64 2.76
CA ILE A 127 -40.41 -24.96 3.36
C ILE A 127 -41.12 -25.87 2.35
N GLY A 128 -40.52 -27.03 2.07
CA GLY A 128 -41.05 -28.04 1.15
C GLY A 128 -40.50 -27.97 -0.29
N ILE A 129 -39.74 -26.94 -0.64
CA ILE A 129 -39.05 -26.81 -1.94
C ILE A 129 -37.54 -26.93 -1.77
N VAL A 130 -37.00 -26.27 -0.74
CA VAL A 130 -35.56 -26.26 -0.43
C VAL A 130 -35.38 -26.45 1.07
N SER A 131 -34.53 -27.39 1.44
CA SER A 131 -34.09 -27.58 2.83
C SER A 131 -32.64 -28.02 2.82
N TYR A 132 -31.90 -27.64 3.86
CA TYR A 132 -30.57 -28.20 4.06
C TYR A 132 -30.67 -29.62 4.60
N ASP A 133 -29.88 -30.52 4.03
CA ASP A 133 -29.70 -31.87 4.58
C ASP A 133 -28.74 -31.78 5.78
N LYS A 134 -29.23 -32.21 6.93
CA LYS A 134 -28.48 -32.17 8.18
C LYS A 134 -27.21 -33.02 8.11
N GLU A 135 -27.26 -34.18 7.44
CA GLU A 135 -26.09 -35.06 7.30
C GLU A 135 -24.96 -34.37 6.53
N TRP A 136 -25.31 -33.62 5.48
CA TRP A 136 -24.33 -32.90 4.66
C TRP A 136 -23.82 -31.62 5.31
N ILE A 137 -24.64 -30.90 6.06
CA ILE A 137 -24.15 -29.76 6.86
C ILE A 137 -23.11 -30.23 7.87
N ASP A 138 -23.43 -31.27 8.65
CA ASP A 138 -22.54 -31.78 9.69
C ASP A 138 -21.23 -32.33 9.11
N LYS A 139 -21.26 -32.84 7.86
CA LYS A 139 -20.07 -33.37 7.16
C LYS A 139 -19.22 -32.30 6.48
N CYS A 140 -19.84 -31.26 5.93
CA CYS A 140 -19.17 -30.30 5.04
C CYS A 140 -18.92 -28.92 5.67
N VAL A 141 -19.50 -28.62 6.83
CA VAL A 141 -19.40 -27.32 7.49
C VAL A 141 -18.85 -27.49 8.91
N ASP A 142 -17.53 -27.43 9.06
CA ASP A 142 -16.87 -27.26 10.36
C ASP A 142 -16.14 -25.91 10.41
N GLN A 143 -16.82 -24.89 10.93
CA GLN A 143 -16.28 -23.54 11.02
C GLN A 143 -15.06 -23.46 11.95
N SER A 144 -14.86 -24.43 12.86
CA SER A 144 -13.70 -24.46 13.75
C SER A 144 -12.41 -24.83 13.03
N LYS A 145 -12.52 -25.59 11.93
CA LYS A 145 -11.39 -26.07 11.11
C LYS A 145 -11.22 -25.33 9.78
N ARG A 146 -11.97 -24.25 9.56
CA ARG A 146 -11.97 -23.49 8.28
C ARG A 146 -10.60 -22.92 7.87
N GLY A 147 -9.67 -22.76 8.82
CA GLY A 147 -8.31 -22.27 8.58
C GLY A 147 -7.30 -23.39 8.34
N ASP A 148 -7.71 -24.65 8.48
CA ASP A 148 -6.82 -25.80 8.34
C ASP A 148 -6.54 -26.07 6.87
N ILE A 149 -5.27 -26.27 6.54
CA ILE A 149 -4.85 -26.61 5.18
C ILE A 149 -5.06 -28.11 4.99
N ALA A 150 -5.95 -28.46 4.05
CA ALA A 150 -6.23 -29.84 3.70
C ALA A 150 -4.96 -30.58 3.25
N LYS A 151 -4.69 -31.74 3.84
CA LYS A 151 -3.56 -32.60 3.47
C LYS A 151 -4.06 -33.86 2.77
N TRP A 152 -3.37 -34.24 1.69
CA TRP A 152 -3.73 -35.39 0.87
C TRP A 152 -2.56 -36.35 0.79
N ASP A 153 -2.84 -37.65 0.73
CA ASP A 153 -1.84 -38.65 0.38
C ASP A 153 -1.60 -38.72 -1.14
N ASP A 154 -0.62 -39.53 -1.55
CA ASP A 154 -0.26 -39.74 -2.96
C ASP A 154 -1.36 -40.45 -3.77
N GLU A 155 -2.34 -41.07 -3.10
CA GLU A 155 -3.49 -41.75 -3.71
C GLU A 155 -4.72 -40.83 -3.85
N GLY A 156 -4.65 -39.60 -3.31
CA GLY A 156 -5.73 -38.61 -3.37
C GLY A 156 -6.77 -38.72 -2.26
N ASN A 157 -6.45 -39.38 -1.14
CA ASN A 157 -7.32 -39.42 0.04
C ASN A 157 -7.02 -38.23 0.98
N LEU A 158 -8.07 -37.64 1.56
CA LEU A 158 -7.96 -36.55 2.53
C LEU A 158 -7.50 -37.10 3.89
N LEU A 159 -6.38 -36.61 4.40
CA LEU A 159 -5.79 -37.02 5.68
C LEU A 159 -6.24 -36.13 6.85
N THR A 160 -6.32 -34.82 6.63
CA THR A 160 -6.78 -33.79 7.57
C THR A 160 -7.36 -32.63 6.82
#